data_AF-Q1CXM7-F1
#
_entry.id   AF-Q1CXM7-F1
#
_cell.length_a   1.000
_cell.length_b   1.000
_cell.length_c   1.000
_cell.angle_alpha   90.00
_cell.angle_beta   90.00
_cell.angle_gamma   90.00
#
_symmetry.space_group_name_H-M   'P 1'
#
loop_
_entity.id
_entity.type
_entity.pdbx_description
1 polymer ?
#
loop_
_entity_poly.entity_id
_entity_poly.type
_entity_poly.pdbx_seq_one_letter_code
_entity_poly.pdbx_strand_id
1 'polypeptide(L)'
;MYVDILHRASLLYASATLVLGHLAAASAFSATLNRGAFWTAYFYFVVTLMVYAFHGIRRTERTMFTQRNLVTGPGGALLVVGELGSTLLLLVGAALGEGRAP
;
A
#
# COMPACT_ATOMS: atom_id res chain seq x y z
N MET A 1 -13.37 -9.02 15.57
CA MET A 1 -12.16 -9.56 14.91
C MET A 1 -11.74 -8.74 13.68
N TYR A 2 -12.46 -8.76 12.55
CA TYR A 2 -12.06 -7.98 11.36
C TYR A 2 -12.06 -6.45 11.57
N VAL A 3 -12.98 -5.91 12.38
CA VAL A 3 -13.03 -4.46 12.69
C VAL A 3 -11.85 -4.03 13.55
N ASP A 4 -11.43 -4.86 14.51
CA ASP A 4 -10.27 -4.59 15.36
C ASP A 4 -8.96 -4.60 14.56
N ILE A 5 -8.85 -5.55 13.62
CA ILE A 5 -7.73 -5.62 12.66
C ILE A 5 -7.72 -4.38 11.76
N LEU A 6 -8.89 -3.97 11.24
CA LEU A 6 -9.04 -2.78 10.42
C LEU A 6 -8.54 -1.53 11.15
N HIS A 7 -8.93 -1.35 12.42
CA HIS A 7 -8.57 -0.17 13.19
C HIS A 7 -7.06 -0.10 13.51
N ARG A 8 -6.44 -1.24 13.84
CA ARG A 8 -4.98 -1.30 14.05
C ARG A 8 -4.22 -1.09 12.75
N ALA A 9 -4.72 -1.65 11.64
CA ALA A 9 -4.12 -1.46 10.32
C ALA A 9 -4.23 -0.01 9.85
N SER A 10 -5.38 0.65 10.03
CA SER A 10 -5.57 2.03 9.57
C SER A 10 -4.60 3.00 10.24
N LEU A 11 -4.29 2.81 11.54
CA LEU A 11 -3.30 3.61 12.25
C LEU A 11 -1.88 3.43 11.67
N LEU A 12 -1.45 2.18 11.45
CA LEU A 12 -0.13 1.89 10.88
C LEU A 12 0.02 2.55 9.50
N TYR A 13 -0.98 2.41 8.65
CA TYR A 13 -0.89 2.90 7.29
C TYR A 13 -1.12 4.41 7.14
N ALA A 14 -1.86 5.06 8.06
CA ALA A 14 -1.88 6.51 8.12
C ALA A 14 -0.46 7.06 8.30
N SER A 15 0.32 6.44 9.20
CA SER A 15 1.73 6.80 9.37
C SER A 15 2.58 6.47 8.14
N ALA A 16 2.36 5.31 7.51
CA ALA A 16 3.07 4.92 6.29
C ALA A 16 2.82 5.91 5.13
N THR A 17 1.60 6.42 4.99
CA THR A 17 1.24 7.39 3.94
C THR A 17 2.03 8.70 4.10
N LEU A 18 2.26 9.15 5.34
CA LEU A 18 3.12 10.31 5.61
C LEU A 18 4.57 10.03 5.22
N VAL A 19 5.09 8.84 5.53
CA VAL A 19 6.44 8.41 5.14
C VAL A 19 6.58 8.38 3.61
N LEU A 20 5.62 7.80 2.89
CA LEU A 20 5.61 7.79 1.42
C LEU A 20 5.59 9.21 0.84
N GLY A 21 4.83 10.12 1.45
CA GLY A 21 4.82 11.54 1.06
C GLY A 21 6.17 12.22 1.25
N HIS A 22 6.86 11.92 2.37
CA HIS A 22 8.21 12.43 2.61
C HIS A 22 9.24 11.87 1.62
N LEU A 23 9.20 10.56 1.35
CA LEU A 23 10.06 9.92 0.33
C LEU A 23 9.84 10.51 -1.06
N ALA A 24 8.57 10.75 -1.44
CA ALA A 24 8.23 11.40 -2.70
C ALA A 24 8.78 12.83 -2.79
N ALA A 25 8.83 13.56 -1.68
CA ALA A 25 9.37 14.92 -1.61
C ALA A 25 10.91 14.95 -1.66
N ALA A 26 11.57 13.96 -1.05
CA ALA A 26 13.02 13.80 -1.09
C ALA A 26 13.54 13.17 -2.40
N SER A 27 12.65 12.65 -3.24
CA SER A 27 13.02 11.86 -4.41
C SER A 27 13.61 12.67 -5.57
N ALA A 28 14.71 12.17 -6.15
CA ALA A 28 15.34 12.72 -7.36
C ALA A 28 14.56 12.46 -8.66
N PHE A 29 13.52 11.64 -8.63
CA PHE A 29 12.72 11.32 -9.82
C PHE A 29 11.73 12.41 -10.19
N SER A 30 11.15 12.30 -11.39
CA SER A 30 10.15 13.27 -11.86
C SER A 30 8.91 13.27 -10.97
N ALA A 31 8.28 14.44 -10.84
CA ALA A 31 7.07 14.58 -10.04
C ALA A 31 5.93 13.65 -10.50
N THR A 32 5.88 13.30 -11.78
CA THR A 32 4.89 12.34 -12.32
C THR A 32 5.13 10.92 -11.80
N LEU A 33 6.39 10.46 -11.77
CA LEU A 33 6.73 9.14 -11.24
C LEU A 33 6.45 9.05 -9.74
N ASN A 34 6.84 10.07 -8.98
CA ASN A 34 6.60 10.12 -7.53
C ASN A 34 5.08 10.12 -7.22
N ARG A 35 4.29 10.92 -7.94
CA ARG A 35 2.82 10.92 -7.79
C ARG A 35 2.21 9.58 -8.16
N GLY A 36 2.63 8.97 -9.26
CA GLY A 36 2.13 7.68 -9.71
C GLY A 36 2.40 6.57 -8.69
N ALA A 37 3.62 6.51 -8.15
CA ALA A 37 3.99 5.54 -7.12
C ALA A 37 3.22 5.77 -5.82
N PHE A 38 3.14 7.01 -5.35
CA PHE A 38 2.37 7.35 -4.15
C PHE A 38 0.90 6.92 -4.26
N TRP A 39 0.23 7.29 -5.35
CA TRP A 39 -1.17 6.93 -5.56
C TRP A 39 -1.38 5.44 -5.74
N THR A 40 -0.43 4.73 -6.37
CA THR A 40 -0.50 3.27 -6.51
C THR A 40 -0.47 2.58 -5.15
N ALA A 41 0.49 2.93 -4.29
CA ALA A 41 0.58 2.40 -2.92
C ALA A 41 -0.67 2.77 -2.10
N TYR A 42 -1.05 4.05 -2.11
CA TYR A 42 -2.20 4.52 -1.34
C TYR A 42 -3.52 3.85 -1.77
N PHE A 43 -3.74 3.70 -3.08
CA PHE A 43 -4.95 3.07 -3.61
C PHE A 43 -5.09 1.61 -3.16
N TYR A 44 -4.01 0.82 -3.29
CA TYR A 44 -4.06 -0.59 -2.92
C TYR A 44 -4.26 -0.80 -1.41
N PHE A 45 -3.66 0.06 -0.60
CA PHE A 45 -3.94 0.11 0.82
C PHE A 45 -5.44 0.35 1.11
N VAL A 46 -6.04 1.39 0.50
CA VAL A 46 -7.45 1.73 0.72
C VAL A 46 -8.37 0.59 0.26
N VAL A 47 -8.11 -0.02 -0.90
CA VAL A 47 -8.88 -1.17 -1.40
C VAL A 47 -8.83 -2.33 -0.41
N THR A 48 -7.65 -2.63 0.11
CA THR A 48 -7.45 -3.73 1.07
C THR A 48 -8.22 -3.49 2.36
N LEU A 49 -8.16 -2.29 2.93
CA LEU A 49 -8.99 -1.90 4.07
C LEU A 49 -10.48 -2.07 3.80
N MET A 50 -10.96 -1.61 2.64
CA MET A 50 -12.38 -1.70 2.29
C MET A 50 -12.85 -3.16 2.17
N VAL A 51 -12.02 -4.03 1.59
CA VAL A 51 -12.28 -5.47 1.53
C VAL A 51 -12.41 -6.05 2.94
N TYR A 52 -11.50 -5.70 3.86
CA TYR A 52 -11.58 -6.16 5.25
C TYR A 52 -12.78 -5.58 6.01
N ALA A 53 -13.12 -4.30 5.80
CA ALA A 53 -14.30 -3.67 6.40
C ALA A 53 -15.58 -4.39 5.97
N PHE A 54 -15.72 -4.66 4.67
CA PHE A 54 -16.87 -5.36 4.12
C PHE A 54 -17.01 -6.79 4.65
N HIS A 55 -15.89 -7.53 4.75
CA HIS A 55 -15.90 -8.86 5.33
C HIS A 55 -16.22 -8.84 6.84
N GLY A 56 -15.74 -7.84 7.56
CA GLY A 56 -16.09 -7.63 8.97
C GLY A 56 -17.57 -7.35 9.18
N ILE A 57 -18.19 -6.53 8.31
CA ILE A 57 -19.64 -6.26 8.34
C ILE A 57 -20.43 -7.53 8.03
N ARG A 58 -20.01 -8.31 7.02
CA ARG A 58 -20.67 -9.57 6.64
C ARG A 58 -20.46 -10.73 7.61
N ARG A 59 -19.62 -10.54 8.65
CA ARG A 59 -19.23 -11.59 9.61
C ARG A 59 -18.79 -12.88 8.92
N THR A 60 -18.13 -12.76 7.77
CA THR A 60 -17.63 -13.92 7.05
C THR A 60 -16.36 -14.39 7.76
N GLU A 61 -16.48 -15.39 8.62
CA GLU A 61 -15.34 -15.94 9.38
C GLU A 61 -14.48 -16.92 8.57
N ARG A 62 -14.83 -17.19 7.31
CA ARG A 62 -13.99 -18.05 6.46
C ARG A 62 -12.70 -17.32 6.12
N THR A 63 -11.57 -17.98 6.34
CA THR A 63 -10.25 -17.51 5.89
C THR A 63 -10.31 -17.21 4.39
N MET A 64 -9.85 -16.04 3.97
CA MET A 64 -9.88 -15.66 2.55
C MET A 64 -9.14 -16.67 1.65
N PHE A 65 -8.17 -17.39 2.20
CA PHE A 65 -7.40 -18.43 1.52
C PHE A 65 -8.03 -19.83 1.54
N THR A 66 -9.20 -20.03 2.16
CA THR A 66 -9.86 -21.34 2.16
C THR A 66 -10.33 -21.74 0.76
N GLN A 67 -10.62 -20.78 -0.12
CA GLN A 67 -10.99 -21.03 -1.51
C GLN A 67 -10.11 -20.19 -2.44
N ARG A 68 -9.33 -20.86 -3.29
CA ARG A 68 -8.48 -20.19 -4.30
C ARG A 68 -9.39 -19.56 -5.35
N ASN A 69 -9.42 -18.23 -5.39
CA ASN A 69 -10.20 -17.43 -6.32
C ASN A 69 -9.31 -16.37 -7.00
N LEU A 70 -9.85 -15.61 -7.95
CA LEU A 70 -9.08 -14.59 -8.69
C LEU A 70 -8.50 -13.50 -7.78
N VAL A 71 -9.15 -13.19 -6.66
CA VAL A 71 -8.71 -12.17 -5.70
C VAL A 71 -7.52 -12.67 -4.88
N THR A 72 -7.56 -13.92 -4.43
CA THR A 72 -6.53 -14.54 -3.57
C THR A 72 -5.35 -15.13 -4.34
N GLY A 73 -5.48 -15.33 -5.65
CA GLY A 73 -4.41 -15.77 -6.54
C GLY A 73 -3.76 -14.60 -7.29
N PRO A 74 -4.08 -14.39 -8.58
CA PRO A 74 -3.43 -13.38 -9.41
C PRO A 74 -3.67 -11.94 -8.92
N GLY A 75 -4.85 -11.64 -8.36
CA GLY A 75 -5.13 -10.33 -7.76
C GLY A 75 -4.20 -10.01 -6.59
N GLY A 76 -3.99 -10.98 -5.69
CA GLY A 76 -3.04 -10.86 -4.57
C GLY A 76 -1.61 -10.65 -5.03
N ALA A 77 -1.17 -11.34 -6.09
CA ALA A 77 0.17 -11.15 -6.64
C ALA A 77 0.35 -9.74 -7.24
N LEU A 78 -0.66 -9.25 -7.98
CA LEU A 78 -0.63 -7.90 -8.55
C LEU A 78 -0.58 -6.82 -7.46
N LEU A 79 -1.33 -7.01 -6.38
CA LEU A 79 -1.32 -6.16 -5.18
C LEU A 79 0.08 -6.08 -4.57
N VAL A 80 0.72 -7.23 -4.33
CA VAL A 80 2.06 -7.32 -3.76
C VAL A 80 3.09 -6.62 -4.65
N VAL A 81 3.07 -6.88 -5.96
CA VAL A 81 4.00 -6.25 -6.91
C VAL A 81 3.78 -4.74 -6.97
N GLY A 82 2.53 -4.29 -6.96
CA GLY A 82 2.19 -2.87 -6.96
C GLY A 82 2.67 -2.15 -5.70
N GLU A 83 2.37 -2.67 -4.51
CA GLU A 83 2.77 -2.06 -3.23
C GLU A 83 4.29 -2.08 -3.03
N LEU A 84 4.93 -3.24 -3.23
CA LEU A 84 6.38 -3.34 -3.06
C LEU A 84 7.11 -2.53 -4.12
N GLY A 85 6.68 -2.61 -5.38
CA GLY A 85 7.31 -1.87 -6.47
C GLY A 85 7.22 -0.36 -6.32
N SER A 86 6.04 0.16 -5.96
CA SER A 86 5.84 1.60 -5.74
C SER A 86 6.61 2.12 -4.51
N THR A 87 6.63 1.35 -3.42
CA THR A 87 7.39 1.70 -2.21
C THR A 87 8.90 1.70 -2.50
N LEU A 88 9.40 0.67 -3.19
CA LEU A 88 10.81 0.59 -3.60
C LEU A 88 11.18 1.76 -4.53
N LEU A 89 10.32 2.13 -5.47
CA LEU A 89 10.57 3.25 -6.37
C LEU A 89 10.75 4.56 -5.60
N LEU A 90 9.88 4.83 -4.61
CA LEU A 90 9.98 6.02 -3.76
C LEU A 90 11.22 6.00 -2.87
N LEU A 91 11.56 4.84 -2.29
CA LEU A 91 12.77 4.67 -1.49
C LEU A 91 14.05 4.92 -2.30
N VAL A 92 14.16 4.30 -3.48
CA VAL A 92 15.30 4.50 -4.38
C VAL A 92 15.37 5.96 -4.84
N GLY A 93 14.23 6.54 -5.21
CA GLY A 93 14.14 7.95 -5.59
C GLY A 93 14.67 8.87 -4.48
N ALA A 94 14.22 8.66 -3.24
CA ALA A 94 14.65 9.43 -2.07
C ALA A 94 16.16 9.27 -1.79
N ALA A 95 16.67 8.04 -1.78
CA ALA A 95 18.09 7.76 -1.56
C ALA A 95 18.99 8.45 -2.61
N LEU A 96 18.54 8.49 -3.87
CA LEU A 96 19.24 9.19 -4.96
C LEU A 96 19.12 10.72 -4.88
N GLY A 97 18.12 11.25 -4.18
CA GLY A 97 17.93 12.67 -3.93
C GLY A 97 18.80 13.19 -2.79
N GLU A 98 18.89 12.42 -1.69
CA GLU A 98 19.78 12.72 -0.57
C GLU A 98 21.26 12.72 -0.99
N GLY A 99 21.67 11.79 -1.85
CA GLY A 99 23.03 11.76 -2.40
C GLY A 99 23.38 12.90 -3.37
N ARG A 100 22.44 13.80 -3.69
CA ARG A 100 22.61 14.98 -4.54
C ARG A 100 22.61 16.30 -3.75
N ALA A 101 22.52 16.26 -2.42
CA ALA A 101 22.66 17.45 -1.60
C ALA A 101 24.10 18.02 -1.72
N PRO A 102 24.28 19.33 -1.97
CA PRO A 102 25.60 19.97 -2.08
C PRO A 102 26.38 19.96 -0.76
#